data_AF-A0A6B9GGL6-F1
#
_entry.id   AF-A0A6B9GGL6-F1
#
_cell.length_a   1.000
_cell.length_b   1.000
_cell.length_c   1.000
_cell.angle_alpha   90.00
_cell.angle_beta   90.00
_cell.angle_gamma   90.00
#
_symmetry.space_group_name_H-M   'P 1'
#
loop_
_entity.id
_entity.type
_entity.pdbx_description
1 polymer ?
#
loop_
_entity_poly.entity_id
_entity_poly.type
_entity_poly.pdbx_seq_one_letter_code
_entity_poly.pdbx_strand_id
1 'polypeptide(L)'
;MTTISSNSAVNFIATQVTNESSSQKPKYYDQNAAKLLESSLPTPNETTNEIDNLLLGENKDIQDFYCVTYIGYSGLGYDDPEGVKETMKSQLEGFLRDHPDKQIVVVCGGTSVGIGAVYDVVAENPTLRKNIKCIGIVSECASKQDLVQSTEEFKVGIVHVPDPKKSWQTKLSDGDQEHQAMIYPAQKFGGVIIAFGAGGIGYDEINEAKDKGLEIKLFPSQPDNSKLQERLKKDKDYSKACPLLYHEFGHRP
;
A
#
# COMPACT_ATOMS: atom_id res chain seq x y z
N MET A 1 -65.27 23.74 -30.53
CA MET A 1 -65.76 22.57 -29.77
C MET A 1 -64.81 21.42 -30.04
N THR A 2 -64.26 20.87 -28.96
CA THR A 2 -63.79 19.49 -28.78
C THR A 2 -62.53 19.00 -29.52
N THR A 3 -61.60 18.56 -28.68
CA THR A 3 -60.30 17.90 -28.83
C THR A 3 -60.34 16.46 -29.38
N ILE A 4 -59.15 15.92 -29.70
CA ILE A 4 -58.55 14.57 -29.43
C ILE A 4 -57.67 14.21 -30.66
N SER A 5 -56.33 14.29 -30.61
CA SER A 5 -55.30 13.45 -29.94
C SER A 5 -55.07 12.08 -30.58
N SER A 6 -53.88 11.87 -31.16
CA SER A 6 -53.12 10.61 -31.09
C SER A 6 -51.70 10.80 -31.61
N ASN A 7 -50.74 10.98 -30.69
CA ASN A 7 -49.31 10.81 -30.94
C ASN A 7 -48.93 9.37 -30.59
N SER A 8 -48.35 8.63 -31.54
CA SER A 8 -47.73 7.33 -31.32
C SER A 8 -46.22 7.48 -31.48
N ALA A 9 -45.51 7.68 -30.38
CA ALA A 9 -44.06 7.64 -30.35
C ALA A 9 -43.61 6.21 -29.97
N VAL A 10 -42.81 5.62 -30.85
CA VAL A 10 -42.16 4.32 -30.65
C VAL A 10 -40.98 4.51 -29.70
N ASN A 11 -41.05 3.91 -28.51
CA ASN A 11 -39.94 3.86 -27.56
C ASN A 11 -38.97 2.74 -27.95
N PHE A 12 -37.77 3.13 -28.39
CA PHE A 12 -36.60 2.25 -28.38
C PHE A 12 -36.09 2.16 -26.94
N ILE A 13 -36.22 0.98 -26.33
CA ILE A 13 -35.57 0.67 -25.05
C ILE A 13 -34.14 0.23 -25.37
N ALA A 14 -33.20 1.15 -25.21
CA ALA A 14 -31.78 0.80 -25.08
C ALA A 14 -31.56 0.36 -23.63
N THR A 15 -31.49 -0.95 -23.41
CA THR A 15 -31.10 -1.53 -22.12
C THR A 15 -29.62 -1.22 -21.89
N GLN A 16 -29.33 -0.14 -21.16
CA GLN A 16 -28.01 0.07 -20.60
C GLN A 16 -27.84 -0.92 -19.45
N VAL A 17 -27.04 -1.96 -19.69
CA VAL A 17 -26.43 -2.76 -18.64
C VAL A 17 -25.34 -1.90 -18.02
N THR A 18 -25.66 -1.19 -16.95
CA THR A 18 -24.67 -0.50 -16.13
C THR A 18 -23.93 -1.56 -15.31
N ASN A 19 -22.67 -1.80 -15.65
CA ASN A 19 -21.72 -2.53 -14.80
C ASN A 19 -21.53 -1.74 -13.49
N GLU A 20 -22.25 -2.13 -12.44
CA GLU A 20 -21.94 -1.75 -11.07
C GLU A 20 -20.70 -2.52 -10.60
N SER A 21 -19.51 -2.04 -10.95
CA SER A 21 -18.27 -2.48 -10.31
C SER A 21 -17.90 -1.49 -9.21
N SER A 22 -18.21 -1.87 -7.96
CA SER A 22 -17.49 -1.53 -6.72
C SER A 22 -17.16 -0.05 -6.44
N SER A 23 -18.17 0.75 -6.07
CA SER A 23 -18.03 2.17 -5.65
C SER A 23 -17.82 2.39 -4.14
N GLN A 24 -17.15 1.47 -3.45
CA GLN A 24 -16.91 1.63 -2.01
C GLN A 24 -15.82 2.69 -1.74
N LYS A 25 -16.18 3.72 -0.96
CA LYS A 25 -15.28 4.82 -0.57
C LYS A 25 -14.16 4.32 0.35
N PRO A 26 -12.96 4.92 0.29
CA PRO A 26 -11.88 4.59 1.21
C PRO A 26 -12.23 4.90 2.67
N LYS A 27 -11.66 4.12 3.60
CA LYS A 27 -11.72 4.37 5.04
C LYS A 27 -10.48 5.13 5.51
N TYR A 28 -10.67 6.00 6.50
CA TYR A 28 -9.62 6.86 7.04
C TYR A 28 -9.52 6.66 8.56
N TYR A 29 -8.30 6.50 9.05
CA TYR A 29 -7.97 6.47 10.48
C TYR A 29 -6.93 7.56 10.74
N ASP A 30 -7.22 8.44 11.70
CA ASP A 30 -6.31 9.49 12.18
C ASP A 30 -6.63 9.70 13.67
N GLN A 31 -5.69 9.35 14.53
CA GLN A 31 -5.76 9.70 15.95
C GLN A 31 -4.66 10.74 16.18
N ASN A 32 -5.02 11.92 16.70
CA ASN A 32 -4.07 12.99 17.06
C ASN A 32 -2.87 12.42 17.87
N ALA A 33 -1.78 12.10 17.19
CA ALA A 33 -0.70 11.22 17.63
C ALA A 33 0.35 11.90 18.53
N ALA A 34 0.08 13.13 18.98
CA ALA A 34 1.05 13.97 19.70
C ALA A 34 1.48 13.45 21.08
N LYS A 35 1.13 12.22 21.49
CA LYS A 35 1.42 11.69 22.84
C LYS A 35 1.98 10.27 22.97
N LEU A 36 2.20 9.50 21.88
CA LEU A 36 2.57 8.07 22.00
C LEU A 36 3.80 7.61 21.19
N LEU A 37 4.41 8.50 20.40
CA LEU A 37 5.36 8.10 19.35
C LEU A 37 6.77 7.74 19.84
N GLU A 38 7.29 8.34 20.91
CA GLU A 38 8.66 8.03 21.35
C GLU A 38 8.76 6.75 22.19
N SER A 39 7.70 6.31 22.87
CA SER A 39 7.74 5.12 23.74
C SER A 39 7.40 3.79 23.04
N SER A 40 7.31 3.77 21.71
CA SER A 40 6.83 2.60 20.94
C SER A 40 7.69 2.22 19.73
N LEU A 41 8.84 2.89 19.53
CA LEU A 41 9.79 2.53 18.48
C LEU A 41 10.64 1.32 18.91
N PRO A 42 10.95 0.40 17.98
CA PRO A 42 11.90 -0.67 18.25
C PRO A 42 13.27 -0.10 18.64
N THR A 43 13.98 -0.80 19.53
CA THR A 43 15.39 -0.53 19.84
C THR A 43 16.22 -0.59 18.55
N PRO A 44 17.12 0.39 18.31
CA PRO A 44 17.94 0.40 17.11
C PRO A 44 18.75 -0.90 16.94
N ASN A 45 18.64 -1.49 15.76
CA ASN A 45 19.36 -2.69 15.32
C ASN A 45 19.88 -2.50 13.88
N GLU A 46 20.50 -3.53 13.32
CA GLU A 46 21.06 -3.49 11.96
C GLU A 46 20.01 -3.09 10.91
N THR A 47 18.83 -3.72 10.95
CA THR A 47 17.74 -3.45 9.99
C THR A 47 17.18 -2.03 10.13
N THR A 48 16.92 -1.55 11.35
CA THR A 48 16.42 -0.18 11.53
C THR A 48 17.46 0.86 11.13
N ASN A 49 18.75 0.59 11.39
CA ASN A 49 19.84 1.47 10.97
C ASN A 49 19.96 1.50 9.44
N GLU A 50 19.79 0.37 8.77
CA GLU A 50 19.77 0.31 7.29
C GLU A 50 18.61 1.12 6.71
N ILE A 51 17.41 0.99 7.27
CA ILE A 51 16.25 1.81 6.90
C ILE A 51 16.56 3.30 7.11
N ASP A 52 17.03 3.69 8.30
CA ASP A 52 17.36 5.08 8.61
C ASP A 52 18.38 5.64 7.62
N ASN A 53 19.44 4.88 7.30
CA ASN A 53 20.47 5.29 6.36
C ASN A 53 19.93 5.51 4.94
N LEU A 54 18.98 4.70 4.48
CA LEU A 54 18.34 4.88 3.17
C LEU A 54 17.45 6.12 3.12
N LEU A 55 16.74 6.46 4.21
CA LEU A 55 15.93 7.68 4.28
C LEU A 55 16.82 8.92 4.33
N LEU A 56 17.71 8.97 5.31
CA LEU A 56 18.59 10.12 5.58
C LEU A 56 19.58 10.35 4.45
N GLY A 57 20.09 9.28 3.83
CA GLY A 57 21.15 9.35 2.83
C GLY A 57 22.39 10.09 3.34
N GLU A 58 23.21 10.61 2.41
CA GLU A 58 24.39 11.43 2.73
C GLU A 58 24.10 12.94 2.77
N ASN A 59 22.90 13.35 2.35
CA ASN A 59 22.60 14.76 2.09
C ASN A 59 22.05 15.45 3.34
N LYS A 60 22.92 16.22 4.01
CA LYS A 60 22.64 16.91 5.28
C LYS A 60 21.62 18.06 5.17
N ASP A 61 21.17 18.38 3.95
CA ASP A 61 20.27 19.50 3.68
C ASP A 61 18.77 19.10 3.66
N ILE A 62 18.44 17.80 3.62
CA ILE A 62 17.05 17.33 3.78
C ILE A 62 16.75 17.20 5.27
N GLN A 63 16.00 18.17 5.81
CA GLN A 63 15.70 18.22 7.24
C GLN A 63 14.41 17.48 7.63
N ASP A 64 13.50 17.20 6.69
CA ASP A 64 12.23 16.52 6.99
C ASP A 64 11.73 15.61 5.87
N PHE A 65 11.08 14.51 6.27
CA PHE A 65 10.56 13.47 5.39
C PHE A 65 9.04 13.35 5.52
N TYR A 66 8.41 12.79 4.49
CA TYR A 66 7.04 12.30 4.56
C TYR A 66 6.97 10.90 3.96
N CYS A 67 6.81 9.89 4.82
CA CYS A 67 6.79 8.49 4.39
C CYS A 67 5.40 8.09 3.91
N VAL A 68 5.32 7.50 2.73
CA VAL A 68 4.08 6.94 2.18
C VAL A 68 4.28 5.43 2.08
N THR A 69 3.77 4.70 3.05
CA THR A 69 3.89 3.24 3.09
C THR A 69 2.72 2.60 2.37
N TYR A 70 2.99 1.88 1.28
CA TYR A 70 2.00 1.11 0.53
C TYR A 70 1.94 -0.34 1.01
N ILE A 71 0.75 -0.77 1.39
CA ILE A 71 0.43 -2.14 1.80
C ILE A 71 -0.62 -2.70 0.84
N GLY A 72 -0.52 -3.99 0.48
CA GLY A 72 -1.55 -4.61 -0.34
C GLY A 72 -1.22 -6.02 -0.78
N TYR A 73 -1.89 -6.46 -1.85
CA TYR A 73 -1.66 -7.79 -2.40
C TYR A 73 -0.36 -7.84 -3.20
N SER A 74 0.68 -8.48 -2.67
CA SER A 74 1.89 -8.81 -3.45
C SER A 74 1.68 -10.05 -4.34
N GLY A 75 1.17 -11.14 -3.76
CA GLY A 75 0.97 -12.41 -4.48
C GLY A 75 -0.35 -12.54 -5.23
N LEU A 76 -1.44 -11.94 -4.72
CA LEU A 76 -2.76 -12.03 -5.36
C LEU A 76 -2.93 -11.03 -6.50
N GLY A 77 -2.13 -9.96 -6.57
CA GLY A 77 -2.36 -8.89 -7.55
C GLY A 77 -3.73 -8.22 -7.38
N TYR A 78 -4.20 -7.57 -8.45
CA TYR A 78 -5.44 -6.80 -8.46
C TYR A 78 -6.30 -7.15 -9.67
N ASP A 79 -7.61 -7.06 -9.51
CA ASP A 79 -8.58 -7.22 -10.61
C ASP A 79 -8.52 -6.03 -11.59
N ASP A 80 -8.25 -4.82 -11.06
CA ASP A 80 -8.00 -3.61 -11.83
C ASP A 80 -6.63 -3.00 -11.48
N PRO A 81 -5.51 -3.53 -12.04
CA PRO A 81 -4.18 -3.02 -11.76
C PRO A 81 -3.97 -1.57 -12.20
N GLU A 82 -4.57 -1.16 -13.32
CA GLU A 82 -4.39 0.19 -13.87
C GLU A 82 -5.13 1.23 -13.03
N GLY A 83 -6.35 0.94 -12.57
CA GLY A 83 -7.06 1.82 -11.63
C GLY A 83 -6.33 1.99 -10.30
N VAL A 84 -5.69 0.92 -9.79
CA VAL A 84 -4.81 1.00 -8.62
C VAL A 84 -3.61 1.91 -8.89
N LYS A 85 -2.91 1.74 -10.01
CA LYS A 85 -1.76 2.57 -10.41
C LYS A 85 -2.13 4.04 -10.57
N GLU A 86 -3.25 4.35 -11.22
CA GLU A 86 -3.72 5.74 -11.38
C GLU A 86 -4.06 6.37 -10.03
N THR A 87 -4.66 5.60 -9.11
CA THR A 87 -4.92 6.07 -7.75
C THR A 87 -3.62 6.37 -7.00
N MET A 88 -2.63 5.47 -7.09
CA MET A 88 -1.30 5.69 -6.50
C MET A 88 -0.64 6.94 -7.06
N LYS A 89 -0.65 7.11 -8.39
CA LYS A 89 -0.08 8.28 -9.05
C LYS A 89 -0.72 9.58 -8.55
N SER A 90 -2.05 9.64 -8.54
CA SER A 90 -2.80 10.82 -8.07
C SER A 90 -2.48 11.15 -6.61
N GLN A 91 -2.34 10.14 -5.75
CA GLN A 91 -1.92 10.32 -4.36
C GLN A 91 -0.51 10.87 -4.24
N LEU A 92 0.46 10.30 -4.96
CA LEU A 92 1.85 10.76 -4.94
C LEU A 92 2.00 12.19 -5.45
N GLU A 93 1.31 12.55 -6.53
CA GLU A 93 1.22 13.93 -7.02
C GLU A 93 0.58 14.85 -5.97
N GLY A 94 -0.42 14.35 -5.24
CA GLY A 94 -1.02 15.03 -4.09
C GLY A 94 -0.02 15.31 -2.98
N PHE A 95 0.74 14.31 -2.53
CA PHE A 95 1.71 14.46 -1.45
C PHE A 95 2.84 15.43 -1.82
N LEU A 96 3.32 15.42 -3.07
CA LEU A 96 4.32 16.41 -3.52
C LEU A 96 3.80 17.85 -3.45
N ARG A 97 2.51 18.06 -3.71
CA ARG A 97 1.88 19.39 -3.61
C ARG A 97 1.61 19.78 -2.16
N ASP A 98 1.16 18.83 -1.34
CA ASP A 98 0.70 19.08 0.03
C ASP A 98 1.88 19.15 1.03
N HIS A 99 3.05 18.61 0.67
CA HIS A 99 4.29 18.65 1.44
C HIS A 99 5.49 19.16 0.62
N PRO A 100 5.44 20.41 0.11
CA PRO A 100 6.45 20.94 -0.82
C PRO A 100 7.83 21.15 -0.17
N ASP A 101 7.89 21.15 1.16
CA ASP A 101 9.07 21.34 2.00
C ASP A 101 9.70 20.02 2.47
N LYS A 102 9.10 18.88 2.13
CA LYS A 102 9.54 17.54 2.60
C LYS A 102 10.01 16.66 1.46
N GLN A 103 10.97 15.78 1.75
CA GLN A 103 11.28 14.67 0.86
C GLN A 103 10.21 13.58 1.00
N ILE A 104 9.47 13.32 -0.07
CA ILE A 104 8.53 12.19 -0.12
C ILE A 104 9.32 10.89 -0.26
N VAL A 105 9.01 9.91 0.59
CA VAL A 105 9.63 8.58 0.56
C VAL A 105 8.53 7.53 0.43
N VAL A 106 8.52 6.81 -0.69
CA VAL A 106 7.68 5.64 -0.89
C VAL A 106 8.32 4.43 -0.21
N VAL A 107 7.55 3.78 0.66
CA VAL A 107 7.93 2.53 1.33
C VAL A 107 6.97 1.44 0.87
N CYS A 108 7.47 0.32 0.39
CA CYS A 108 6.65 -0.81 -0.05
C CYS A 108 7.43 -2.11 0.14
N GLY A 109 6.78 -3.26 -0.08
CA GLY A 109 7.48 -4.54 -0.21
C GLY A 109 8.57 -4.46 -1.29
N GLY A 110 9.69 -5.15 -1.12
CA GLY A 110 10.83 -5.09 -2.06
C GLY A 110 10.63 -5.72 -3.45
N THR A 111 9.44 -6.26 -3.76
CA THR A 111 9.13 -6.90 -5.05
C THR A 111 8.36 -5.94 -5.96
N SER A 112 8.45 -6.12 -7.29
CA SER A 112 7.73 -5.28 -8.26
C SER A 112 6.28 -5.73 -8.53
N VAL A 113 5.86 -6.88 -8.01
CA VAL A 113 4.55 -7.47 -8.31
C VAL A 113 3.49 -6.99 -7.33
N GLY A 114 2.26 -6.81 -7.84
CA GLY A 114 1.11 -6.49 -7.00
C GLY A 114 1.21 -5.07 -6.45
N ILE A 115 1.22 -4.91 -5.12
CA ILE A 115 1.41 -3.59 -4.49
C ILE A 115 2.74 -2.91 -4.90
N GLY A 116 3.75 -3.70 -5.30
CA GLY A 116 5.00 -3.21 -5.88
C GLY A 116 4.86 -2.40 -7.16
N ALA A 117 3.68 -2.39 -7.79
CA ALA A 117 3.37 -1.55 -8.95
C ALA A 117 3.58 -0.04 -8.70
N VAL A 118 3.63 0.40 -7.44
CA VAL A 118 3.99 1.78 -7.08
C VAL A 118 5.38 2.18 -7.60
N TYR A 119 6.32 1.22 -7.69
CA TYR A 119 7.65 1.50 -8.25
C TYR A 119 7.58 1.84 -9.73
N ASP A 120 6.74 1.14 -10.50
CA ASP A 120 6.51 1.45 -11.92
C ASP A 120 5.90 2.85 -12.07
N VAL A 121 4.90 3.17 -11.24
CA VAL A 121 4.26 4.50 -11.22
C VAL A 121 5.28 5.62 -11.01
N VAL A 122 6.22 5.45 -10.08
CA VAL A 122 7.29 6.42 -9.84
C VAL A 122 8.28 6.45 -10.99
N ALA A 123 8.70 5.29 -11.50
CA ALA A 123 9.72 5.17 -12.55
C ALA A 123 9.26 5.75 -13.89
N GLU A 124 7.99 5.57 -14.24
CA GLU A 124 7.41 5.99 -15.53
C GLU A 124 7.03 7.47 -15.57
N ASN A 125 6.84 8.11 -14.41
CA ASN A 125 6.50 9.53 -14.32
C ASN A 125 7.74 10.38 -13.99
N PRO A 126 8.25 11.22 -14.92
CA PRO A 126 9.47 12.00 -14.70
C PRO A 126 9.44 12.93 -13.48
N THR A 127 8.26 13.47 -13.16
CA THR A 127 8.08 14.35 -11.99
C THR A 127 8.17 13.56 -10.70
N LEU A 128 7.51 12.40 -10.63
CA LEU A 128 7.60 11.52 -9.45
C LEU A 128 9.02 11.00 -9.28
N ARG A 129 9.62 10.47 -10.36
CA ARG A 129 10.99 9.94 -10.37
C ARG A 129 12.03 10.92 -9.84
N LYS A 130 11.90 12.21 -10.17
CA LYS A 130 12.84 13.24 -9.74
C LYS A 130 12.69 13.60 -8.24
N ASN A 131 11.48 13.51 -7.70
CA ASN A 131 11.14 14.09 -6.40
C ASN A 131 10.81 13.05 -5.32
N ILE A 132 10.74 11.76 -5.66
CA ILE A 132 10.38 10.68 -4.73
C ILE A 132 11.54 9.71 -4.58
N LYS A 133 11.89 9.38 -3.33
CA LYS A 133 12.75 8.25 -2.99
C LYS A 133 11.91 6.99 -2.81
N CYS A 134 12.42 5.84 -3.23
CA CYS A 134 11.75 4.55 -3.06
C CYS A 134 12.59 3.60 -2.20
N ILE A 135 11.95 2.97 -1.23
CA ILE A 135 12.53 1.96 -0.35
C ILE A 135 11.66 0.70 -0.37
N GLY A 136 12.29 -0.44 -0.60
CA GLY A 136 11.71 -1.75 -0.52
C GLY A 136 12.16 -2.47 0.75
N ILE A 137 11.21 -2.86 1.60
CA ILE A 137 11.49 -3.69 2.78
C ILE A 137 10.97 -5.10 2.47
N VAL A 138 11.80 -6.12 2.67
CA VAL A 138 11.45 -7.50 2.29
C VAL A 138 12.09 -8.51 3.22
N SER A 139 11.45 -9.67 3.40
CA SER A 139 12.06 -10.79 4.12
C SER A 139 13.33 -11.26 3.41
N GLU A 140 14.33 -11.72 4.15
CA GLU A 140 15.55 -12.36 3.63
C GLU A 140 15.27 -13.59 2.74
N CYS A 141 14.04 -14.09 2.75
CA CYS A 141 13.59 -15.16 1.85
C CYS A 141 13.52 -14.74 0.39
N ALA A 142 13.41 -13.45 0.09
CA ALA A 142 13.30 -12.97 -1.28
C ALA A 142 14.61 -13.19 -2.04
N SER A 143 14.51 -13.83 -3.20
CA SER A 143 15.64 -13.98 -4.11
C SER A 143 15.88 -12.68 -4.88
N LYS A 144 17.09 -12.49 -5.42
CA LYS A 144 17.41 -11.33 -6.27
C LYS A 144 16.47 -11.18 -7.47
N GLN A 145 15.90 -12.29 -7.94
CA GLN A 145 14.97 -12.34 -9.06
C GLN A 145 13.57 -11.83 -8.67
N ASP A 146 13.21 -11.89 -7.38
CA ASP A 146 11.93 -11.41 -6.87
C ASP A 146 11.93 -9.88 -6.68
N LEU A 147 13.12 -9.30 -6.51
CA LEU A 147 13.29 -7.89 -6.18
C LEU A 147 12.98 -6.98 -7.38
N VAL A 148 12.48 -5.79 -7.07
CA VAL A 148 12.38 -4.70 -8.05
C VAL A 148 13.76 -4.37 -8.60
N GLN A 149 13.86 -4.26 -9.93
CA GLN A 149 15.13 -4.01 -10.61
C GLN A 149 15.39 -2.51 -10.71
N SER A 150 16.48 -2.06 -10.10
CA SER A 150 16.95 -0.69 -10.23
C SER A 150 17.58 -0.46 -11.60
N THR A 151 17.30 0.68 -12.23
CA THR A 151 17.93 1.15 -13.47
C THR A 151 18.91 2.29 -13.19
N GLU A 152 19.61 2.83 -14.19
CA GLU A 152 20.45 4.01 -13.98
C GLU A 152 19.62 5.24 -13.57
N GLU A 153 18.41 5.37 -14.12
CA GLU A 153 17.54 6.53 -13.91
C GLU A 153 16.58 6.41 -12.72
N PHE A 154 16.40 5.20 -12.18
CA PHE A 154 15.50 4.91 -11.06
C PHE A 154 16.09 3.86 -10.13
N LYS A 155 16.22 4.20 -8.85
CA LYS A 155 16.77 3.33 -7.81
C LYS A 155 15.75 3.07 -6.72
N VAL A 156 15.69 1.83 -6.25
CA VAL A 156 14.98 1.44 -5.02
C VAL A 156 16.01 0.92 -4.02
N GLY A 157 16.06 1.51 -2.83
CA GLY A 157 16.88 0.98 -1.74
C GLY A 157 16.21 -0.24 -1.15
N ILE A 158 16.89 -1.39 -1.11
CA ILE A 158 16.30 -2.65 -0.60
C ILE A 158 16.88 -2.98 0.77
N VAL A 159 16.02 -3.18 1.74
CA VAL A 159 16.35 -3.68 3.09
C VAL A 159 15.83 -5.10 3.22
N HIS A 160 16.71 -6.01 3.64
CA HIS A 160 16.33 -7.38 3.97
C HIS A 160 16.13 -7.53 5.47
N VAL A 161 14.96 -8.00 5.87
CA VAL A 161 14.61 -8.29 7.26
C VAL A 161 14.90 -9.76 7.55
N PRO A 162 15.68 -10.09 8.59
CA PRO A 162 15.91 -11.47 9.00
C PRO A 162 14.59 -12.20 9.27
N ASP A 163 14.44 -13.41 8.74
CA ASP A 163 13.25 -14.25 8.83
C ASP A 163 13.67 -15.72 8.94
N PRO A 164 14.23 -16.13 10.09
CA PRO A 164 14.81 -17.46 10.27
C PRO A 164 13.78 -18.59 10.11
N LYS A 165 12.48 -18.27 10.22
CA LYS A 165 11.37 -19.21 10.04
C LYS A 165 10.92 -19.34 8.58
N LYS A 166 11.46 -18.53 7.68
CA LYS A 166 11.09 -18.46 6.26
C LYS A 166 9.60 -18.24 6.02
N SER A 167 9.04 -17.32 6.80
CA SER A 167 7.61 -17.03 6.85
C SER A 167 7.15 -15.96 5.86
N TRP A 168 8.10 -15.29 5.19
CA TRP A 168 7.91 -14.09 4.37
C TRP A 168 7.50 -12.84 5.16
N GLN A 169 7.53 -12.90 6.49
CA GLN A 169 7.21 -11.75 7.34
C GLN A 169 8.41 -10.80 7.46
N THR A 170 8.12 -9.51 7.60
CA THR A 170 9.11 -8.45 7.84
C THR A 170 8.96 -7.91 9.25
N LYS A 171 9.30 -8.75 10.24
CA LYS A 171 9.19 -8.41 11.66
C LYS A 171 10.55 -8.13 12.28
N LEU A 172 10.60 -7.09 13.10
CA LEU A 172 11.74 -6.73 13.95
C LEU A 172 11.48 -7.29 15.35
N SER A 173 12.39 -8.11 15.86
CA SER A 173 12.33 -8.57 17.25
C SER A 173 13.03 -7.57 18.17
N ASP A 174 12.34 -7.16 19.24
CA ASP A 174 12.87 -6.28 20.28
C ASP A 174 12.53 -6.86 21.67
N GLY A 175 13.41 -7.72 22.18
CA GLY A 175 13.16 -8.50 23.39
C GLY A 175 11.94 -9.41 23.23
N ASP A 176 10.92 -9.20 24.06
CA ASP A 176 9.65 -9.94 24.02
C ASP A 176 8.61 -9.30 23.08
N GLN A 177 8.97 -8.23 22.36
CA GLN A 177 8.10 -7.53 21.42
C GLN A 177 8.47 -7.82 19.97
N GLU A 178 7.48 -7.79 19.09
CA GLU A 178 7.65 -7.81 17.64
C GLU A 178 7.07 -6.52 17.06
N HIS A 179 7.76 -5.95 16.06
CA HIS A 179 7.31 -4.77 15.33
C HIS A 179 7.32 -5.03 13.83
N GLN A 180 6.36 -4.47 13.11
CA GLN A 180 6.30 -4.57 11.65
C GLN A 180 7.29 -3.57 11.02
N ALA A 181 8.30 -4.07 10.33
CA ALA A 181 9.34 -3.24 9.72
C ALA A 181 8.77 -2.27 8.66
N MET A 182 7.70 -2.68 7.97
CA MET A 182 7.05 -1.89 6.92
C MET A 182 6.47 -0.55 7.41
N ILE A 183 6.02 -0.47 8.67
CA ILE A 183 5.40 0.75 9.22
C ILE A 183 6.40 1.63 9.98
N TYR A 184 7.59 1.12 10.26
CA TYR A 184 8.64 1.82 11.02
C TYR A 184 8.99 3.20 10.43
N PRO A 185 9.18 3.37 9.10
CA PRO A 185 9.48 4.68 8.52
C PRO A 185 8.42 5.74 8.84
N ALA A 186 7.13 5.41 8.66
CA ALA A 186 6.03 6.33 8.94
C ALA A 186 5.89 6.60 10.45
N GLN A 187 6.15 5.60 11.30
CA GLN A 187 6.13 5.75 12.75
C GLN A 187 7.24 6.70 13.25
N LYS A 188 8.47 6.56 12.73
CA LYS A 188 9.63 7.33 13.19
C LYS A 188 9.72 8.72 12.58
N PHE A 189 9.49 8.83 11.27
CA PHE A 189 9.71 10.07 10.52
C PHE A 189 8.42 10.79 10.14
N GLY A 190 7.27 10.23 10.52
CA GLY A 190 5.96 10.73 10.12
C GLY A 190 5.60 10.31 8.69
N GLY A 191 4.29 10.26 8.44
CA GLY A 191 3.78 9.81 7.15
C GLY A 191 2.39 9.19 7.25
N VAL A 192 2.04 8.45 6.21
CA VAL A 192 0.74 7.80 6.05
C VAL A 192 0.92 6.36 5.56
N ILE A 193 0.06 5.48 6.04
CA ILE A 193 -0.10 4.11 5.54
C ILE A 193 -1.25 4.09 4.54
N ILE A 194 -1.02 3.58 3.33
CA ILE A 194 -2.04 3.44 2.29
C ILE A 194 -2.16 1.97 1.93
N ALA A 195 -3.35 1.39 2.12
CA ALA A 195 -3.59 -0.02 1.81
C ALA A 195 -4.57 -0.19 0.65
N PHE A 196 -4.22 -1.01 -0.34
CA PHE A 196 -5.10 -1.44 -1.43
C PHE A 196 -5.41 -2.93 -1.26
N GLY A 197 -6.50 -3.25 -0.56
CA GLY A 197 -6.67 -4.62 -0.04
C GLY A 197 -5.49 -5.03 0.86
N ALA A 198 -5.49 -6.28 1.34
CA ALA A 198 -4.30 -6.90 1.96
C ALA A 198 -4.55 -8.38 2.22
N GLY A 199 -3.50 -9.20 2.08
CA GLY A 199 -3.46 -10.54 2.64
C GLY A 199 -3.14 -10.52 4.15
N GLY A 200 -2.94 -11.69 4.76
CA GLY A 200 -2.65 -11.82 6.20
C GLY A 200 -1.52 -10.92 6.70
N ILE A 201 -0.33 -10.99 6.09
CA ILE A 201 0.85 -10.20 6.50
C ILE A 201 0.55 -8.69 6.46
N GLY A 202 0.04 -8.19 5.34
CA GLY A 202 -0.30 -6.77 5.21
C GLY A 202 -1.41 -6.32 6.16
N TYR A 203 -2.33 -7.21 6.54
CA TYR A 203 -3.36 -6.89 7.52
C TYR A 203 -2.81 -6.81 8.95
N ASP A 204 -1.82 -7.64 9.30
CA ASP A 204 -1.10 -7.54 10.58
C ASP A 204 -0.36 -6.19 10.67
N GLU A 205 0.26 -5.73 9.58
CA GLU A 205 0.90 -4.40 9.48
C GLU A 205 -0.10 -3.25 9.68
N ILE A 206 -1.29 -3.35 9.07
CA ILE A 206 -2.35 -2.35 9.22
C ILE A 206 -2.86 -2.31 10.66
N ASN A 207 -3.03 -3.46 11.32
CA ASN A 207 -3.47 -3.50 12.71
C ASN A 207 -2.44 -2.88 13.65
N GLU A 208 -1.15 -3.19 13.47
CA GLU A 208 -0.10 -2.54 14.27
C GLU A 208 -0.06 -1.02 14.03
N ALA A 209 -0.24 -0.57 12.79
CA ALA A 209 -0.34 0.87 12.49
C ALA A 209 -1.55 1.53 13.19
N LYS A 210 -2.70 0.85 13.26
CA LYS A 210 -3.89 1.33 13.98
C LYS A 210 -3.62 1.42 15.48
N ASP A 211 -3.02 0.38 16.07
CA ASP A 211 -2.69 0.33 17.49
C ASP A 211 -1.71 1.42 17.89
N LYS A 212 -0.81 1.81 16.97
CA LYS A 212 0.14 2.91 17.12
C LYS A 212 -0.43 4.30 16.77
N GLY A 213 -1.68 4.37 16.31
CA GLY A 213 -2.36 5.62 15.99
C GLY A 213 -1.79 6.35 14.77
N LEU A 214 -1.21 5.63 13.80
CA LEU A 214 -0.71 6.23 12.55
C LEU A 214 -1.86 6.68 11.64
N GLU A 215 -1.61 7.62 10.74
CA GLU A 215 -2.55 7.96 9.67
C GLU A 215 -2.66 6.79 8.70
N ILE A 216 -3.89 6.32 8.42
CA ILE A 216 -4.13 5.17 7.54
C ILE A 216 -5.28 5.45 6.57
N LYS A 217 -5.07 5.10 5.29
CA LYS A 217 -6.07 5.15 4.21
C LYS A 217 -6.26 3.75 3.63
N LEU A 218 -7.46 3.18 3.76
CA LEU A 218 -7.78 1.84 3.27
C LEU A 218 -8.68 1.91 2.03
N PHE A 219 -8.27 1.24 0.96
CA PHE A 219 -9.00 1.11 -0.29
C PHE A 219 -9.50 -0.33 -0.47
N PRO A 220 -10.78 -0.53 -0.82
CA PRO A 220 -11.38 -1.85 -0.97
C PRO A 220 -11.05 -2.50 -2.31
N SER A 221 -9.78 -2.50 -2.72
CA SER A 221 -9.34 -3.07 -3.99
C SER A 221 -9.51 -4.59 -4.01
N GLN A 222 -10.11 -5.09 -5.08
CA GLN A 222 -10.33 -6.52 -5.28
C GLN A 222 -9.04 -7.20 -5.77
N PRO A 223 -8.70 -8.40 -5.26
CA PRO A 223 -7.60 -9.19 -5.81
C PRO A 223 -7.95 -9.72 -7.21
N ASP A 224 -6.94 -10.11 -7.99
CA ASP A 224 -7.17 -10.86 -9.22
C ASP A 224 -8.01 -12.10 -8.93
N ASN A 225 -9.15 -12.24 -9.60
CA ASN A 225 -10.11 -13.30 -9.31
C ASN A 225 -9.50 -14.69 -9.54
N SER A 226 -8.70 -14.88 -10.59
CA SER A 226 -8.11 -16.19 -10.90
C SER A 226 -7.13 -16.63 -9.81
N LYS A 227 -6.23 -15.73 -9.40
CA LYS A 227 -5.27 -15.97 -8.31
C LYS A 227 -5.96 -16.15 -6.97
N LEU A 228 -7.04 -15.40 -6.71
CA LEU A 228 -7.86 -15.58 -5.51
C LEU A 228 -8.48 -16.97 -5.49
N GLN A 229 -9.12 -17.42 -6.57
CA GLN A 229 -9.71 -18.76 -6.62
C GLN A 229 -8.66 -19.86 -6.43
N GLU A 230 -7.45 -19.71 -6.98
CA GLU A 230 -6.34 -20.63 -6.73
C GLU A 230 -5.89 -20.65 -5.26
N ARG A 231 -5.82 -19.48 -4.61
CA ARG A 231 -5.50 -19.37 -3.18
C ARG A 231 -6.59 -20.02 -2.33
N LEU A 232 -7.86 -19.76 -2.62
CA LEU A 232 -9.00 -20.32 -1.87
C LEU A 232 -9.10 -21.84 -2.02
N LYS A 233 -8.67 -22.43 -3.13
CA LYS A 233 -8.57 -23.90 -3.23
C LYS A 233 -7.58 -24.50 -2.23
N LYS A 234 -6.55 -23.74 -1.81
CA LYS A 234 -5.53 -24.17 -0.85
C LYS A 234 -5.92 -23.84 0.59
N ASP A 235 -6.31 -22.60 0.85
CA ASP A 235 -6.54 -22.06 2.22
C ASP A 235 -8.02 -22.13 2.66
N LYS A 236 -8.94 -22.36 1.71
CA LYS A 236 -10.41 -22.46 1.86
C LYS A 236 -11.15 -21.29 2.52
N ASP A 237 -10.45 -20.30 3.04
CA ASP A 237 -11.04 -19.23 3.83
C ASP A 237 -10.75 -17.84 3.24
N TYR A 238 -11.81 -17.18 2.77
CA TYR A 238 -11.72 -15.81 2.25
C TYR A 238 -11.29 -14.80 3.32
N SER A 239 -11.67 -15.00 4.58
CA SER A 239 -11.28 -14.10 5.67
C SER A 239 -9.77 -14.12 5.95
N LYS A 240 -9.08 -15.19 5.56
CA LYS A 240 -7.61 -15.29 5.64
C LYS A 240 -6.92 -14.82 4.37
N ALA A 241 -7.52 -15.05 3.22
CA ALA A 241 -6.96 -14.63 1.93
C ALA A 241 -7.06 -13.11 1.72
N CYS A 242 -8.18 -12.50 2.13
CA CYS A 242 -8.50 -11.09 1.96
C CYS A 242 -9.02 -10.45 3.27
N PRO A 243 -8.29 -10.56 4.39
CA PRO A 243 -8.74 -10.11 5.71
C PRO A 243 -9.14 -8.63 5.73
N LEU A 244 -8.45 -7.76 4.99
CA LEU A 244 -8.82 -6.35 4.92
C LEU A 244 -10.23 -6.18 4.34
N LEU A 245 -10.52 -6.79 3.19
CA LEU A 245 -11.86 -6.69 2.58
C LEU A 245 -12.93 -7.30 3.48
N TYR A 246 -12.62 -8.43 4.13
CA TYR A 246 -13.57 -9.12 5.00
C TYR A 246 -13.88 -8.33 6.28
N HIS A 247 -12.85 -7.92 7.03
CA HIS A 247 -13.01 -7.28 8.33
C HIS A 247 -13.30 -5.78 8.25
N GLU A 248 -12.70 -5.08 7.29
CA GLU A 248 -12.88 -3.64 7.17
C GLU A 248 -14.09 -3.29 6.30
N PHE A 249 -14.39 -4.05 5.26
CA PHE A 249 -15.45 -3.69 4.31
C PHE A 249 -16.65 -4.64 4.33
N GLY A 250 -16.60 -5.70 5.13
CA GLY A 250 -17.69 -6.68 5.24
C GLY A 250 -17.90 -7.50 3.97
N HIS A 251 -16.91 -7.51 3.06
CA HIS A 251 -16.99 -8.32 1.84
C HIS A 251 -16.96 -9.80 2.19
N ARG A 252 -17.87 -10.55 1.57
CA ARG A 252 -17.97 -12.00 1.65
C ARG A 252 -17.91 -12.56 0.23
N PRO A 253 -17.39 -13.78 0.03
CA PRO A 253 -17.32 -14.41 -1.28
C PRO A 253 -18.69 -14.60 -1.92
#